data_AF-A0A1X7UXQ5-F1
#
_entry.id   AF-A0A1X7UXQ5-F1
#
_cell.length_a   1.000
_cell.length_b   1.000
_cell.length_c   1.000
_cell.angle_alpha   90.00
_cell.angle_beta   90.00
_cell.angle_gamma   90.00
#
_symmetry.space_group_name_H-M   'P 1'
#
loop_
_entity.id
_entity.type
_entity.pdbx_description
1 polymer ?
#
loop_
_entity_poly.entity_id
_entity_poly.type
_entity_poly.pdbx_seq_one_letter_code
_entity_poly.pdbx_strand_id
1 'polypeptide(L)'
;MYIILITHWSACAWFSIACDQLLVQRCKPTSWITMNNIGCSSSSVIHNYILSLYWSTTTTTLFGYGDIAPVNNDERVLAIRVMLLGIWCYGYMPVAAIITHTQVQFQKRLQAVQEFMKHNKLNREVLKNQSFLNFTLISIRYKNGGVFSIAVKSHAL
;
A
#
# COMPACT_ATOMS: atom_id res chain seq x y z
N MET A 1 -5.30 -3.03 -3.34
CA MET A 1 -6.74 -3.36 -3.54
C MET A 1 -7.26 -4.34 -2.51
N TYR A 2 -6.58 -5.47 -2.22
CA TYR A 2 -7.05 -6.45 -1.23
C TYR A 2 -7.25 -5.89 0.19
N ILE A 3 -6.39 -4.95 0.62
CA ILE A 3 -6.47 -4.33 1.97
C ILE A 3 -7.82 -3.64 2.18
N ILE A 4 -8.34 -2.92 1.18
CA ILE A 4 -9.61 -2.17 1.30
C ILE A 4 -10.81 -3.11 1.43
N LEU A 5 -10.80 -4.23 0.70
CA LEU A 5 -11.88 -5.22 0.76
C LEU A 5 -11.89 -5.91 2.13
N ILE A 6 -10.71 -6.27 2.62
CA ILE A 6 -10.57 -6.92 3.93
C ILE A 6 -11.02 -5.97 5.04
N THR A 7 -10.59 -4.70 5.02
CA THR A 7 -11.00 -3.71 6.02
C THR A 7 -12.51 -3.44 6.00
N HIS A 8 -13.14 -3.42 4.83
CA HIS A 8 -14.58 -3.29 4.72
C HIS A 8 -15.31 -4.51 5.30
N TRP A 9 -14.88 -5.73 4.95
CA TRP A 9 -15.50 -6.96 5.45
C TRP A 9 -15.33 -7.14 6.95
N SER A 10 -14.16 -6.81 7.51
CA SER A 10 -13.96 -6.85 8.96
C SER A 10 -14.76 -5.77 9.68
N ALA A 11 -14.95 -4.58 9.09
CA ALA A 11 -15.84 -3.56 9.65
C ALA A 11 -17.31 -4.01 9.68
N CYS A 12 -17.79 -4.63 8.60
CA CYS A 12 -19.14 -5.20 8.56
C CYS A 12 -19.31 -6.32 9.60
N ALA A 13 -18.33 -7.23 9.71
CA ALA A 13 -18.34 -8.29 10.72
C ALA A 13 -18.32 -7.73 12.16
N TRP A 14 -17.55 -6.66 12.40
CA TRP A 14 -17.48 -5.97 13.68
C TRP A 14 -18.82 -5.33 14.08
N PHE A 15 -19.51 -4.73 13.12
CA PHE A 15 -20.86 -4.20 13.33
C PHE A 15 -21.89 -5.31 13.58
N SER A 16 -21.87 -6.38 12.76
CA SER A 16 -22.81 -7.51 12.89
C SER A 16 -22.68 -8.30 14.20
N ILE A 17 -21.50 -8.32 14.84
CA ILE A 17 -21.33 -8.97 16.16
C ILE A 17 -21.98 -8.17 17.29
N ALA A 18 -21.98 -6.84 17.18
CA ALA A 18 -22.55 -5.96 18.20
C ALA A 18 -24.07 -5.84 18.09
N CYS A 19 -24.59 -5.74 16.86
CA CYS A 19 -26.01 -5.66 16.57
C CYS A 19 -26.41 -6.79 15.60
N ASP A 20 -27.39 -7.60 15.99
CA ASP A 20 -27.89 -8.68 15.15
C ASP A 20 -28.67 -8.10 13.95
N GLN A 21 -28.32 -8.52 12.73
CA GLN A 21 -28.87 -7.97 11.48
C GLN A 21 -30.38 -8.22 11.32
N LEU A 22 -30.95 -9.18 12.05
CA LEU A 22 -32.39 -9.49 12.01
C LEU A 22 -33.25 -8.49 12.81
N LEU A 23 -32.66 -7.80 13.79
CA LEU A 23 -33.37 -6.84 14.65
C LEU A 23 -32.46 -5.63 14.90
N VAL A 24 -32.39 -4.71 13.91
CA VAL A 24 -31.62 -3.44 13.96
C VAL A 24 -31.85 -2.64 15.24
N GLN A 25 -32.93 -2.90 15.98
CA GLN A 25 -33.25 -2.24 17.24
C GLN A 25 -32.67 -2.91 18.51
N ARG A 26 -31.95 -4.03 18.43
CA ARG A 26 -31.38 -4.70 19.60
C ARG A 26 -29.90 -5.06 19.41
N CYS A 27 -29.02 -4.23 19.96
CA CYS A 27 -27.62 -4.61 20.19
C CYS A 27 -27.49 -5.46 21.46
N LYS A 28 -26.44 -6.28 21.50
CA LYS A 28 -26.08 -7.03 22.70
C LYS A 28 -25.73 -6.06 23.84
N PRO A 29 -26.25 -6.27 25.06
CA PRO A 29 -26.06 -5.36 26.19
C PRO A 29 -24.60 -5.23 26.64
N THR A 30 -23.75 -6.19 26.28
CA THR A 30 -22.31 -6.19 26.58
C THR A 30 -21.46 -5.95 25.35
N SER A 31 -21.92 -5.20 24.36
CA SER A 31 -21.16 -4.90 23.13
C SER A 31 -20.28 -3.66 23.26
N TRP A 32 -19.31 -3.51 22.36
CA TRP A 32 -18.50 -2.28 22.22
C TRP A 32 -19.36 -1.02 22.02
N ILE A 33 -20.53 -1.15 21.38
CA ILE A 33 -21.50 -0.06 21.15
C ILE A 33 -22.11 0.38 22.48
N THR A 34 -22.61 -0.57 23.28
CA THR A 34 -23.24 -0.28 24.57
C THR A 34 -22.23 0.25 25.59
N MET A 35 -21.00 -0.28 25.59
CA MET A 35 -19.93 0.18 26.49
C MET A 35 -19.55 1.64 26.24
N ASN A 36 -19.57 2.07 24.99
CA ASN A 36 -19.25 3.44 24.60
C ASN A 36 -20.47 4.38 24.65
N ASN A 37 -21.61 3.93 25.20
CA ASN A 37 -22.88 4.65 25.25
C ASN A 37 -23.37 5.13 23.87
N ILE A 38 -23.04 4.36 22.83
CA ILE A 38 -23.46 4.63 21.46
C ILE A 38 -24.82 3.98 21.26
N GLY A 39 -25.82 4.75 20.81
CA GLY A 39 -27.16 4.23 20.55
C GLY A 39 -27.18 3.29 19.34
N CYS A 40 -28.22 2.44 19.27
CA CYS A 40 -28.42 1.46 18.20
C CYS A 40 -29.65 1.77 17.35
N SER A 41 -30.04 3.03 17.26
CA SER A 41 -31.18 3.45 16.43
C SER A 41 -30.80 3.50 14.95
N SER A 42 -31.81 3.40 14.08
CA SER A 42 -31.65 3.53 12.62
C SER A 42 -30.93 4.82 12.18
N SER A 43 -31.14 5.93 12.91
CA SER A 43 -30.43 7.20 12.68
C SER A 43 -28.92 7.16 12.97
N SER A 44 -28.44 6.12 13.67
CA SER A 44 -27.03 5.95 14.08
C SER A 44 -26.26 4.96 13.22
N VAL A 45 -26.89 4.31 12.23
CA VAL A 45 -26.25 3.23 11.45
C VAL A 45 -25.01 3.73 10.72
N ILE A 46 -25.07 4.92 10.12
CA ILE A 46 -23.93 5.53 9.43
C ILE A 46 -22.79 5.82 10.42
N HIS A 47 -23.13 6.35 11.60
CA HIS A 47 -22.15 6.64 12.64
C HIS A 47 -21.45 5.36 13.13
N ASN A 48 -22.24 4.32 13.42
CA ASN A 48 -21.72 3.04 13.90
C ASN A 48 -20.88 2.34 12.82
N TYR A 49 -21.25 2.49 11.55
CA TYR A 49 -20.44 1.98 10.44
C TYR A 49 -19.10 2.72 10.31
N ILE A 50 -19.09 4.05 10.44
CA ILE A 50 -17.85 4.85 10.43
C ILE A 50 -16.93 4.42 11.59
N LEU A 51 -17.48 4.26 12.79
CA LEU A 51 -16.71 3.77 13.94
C LEU A 51 -16.18 2.34 13.73
N SER A 52 -16.98 1.46 13.12
CA SER A 52 -16.55 0.10 12.80
C SER A 52 -15.43 0.07 11.76
N LEU A 53 -15.52 0.93 10.74
CA LEU A 53 -14.46 1.13 9.74
C LEU A 53 -13.19 1.69 10.37
N TYR A 54 -13.33 2.66 11.27
CA TYR A 54 -12.21 3.23 12.03
C TYR A 54 -11.51 2.15 12.86
N TRP A 55 -12.26 1.38 13.66
CA TRP A 55 -11.71 0.28 14.45
C TRP A 55 -11.03 -0.77 13.56
N SER A 56 -11.69 -1.14 12.47
CA SER A 56 -11.15 -2.13 11.53
C SER A 56 -9.86 -1.66 10.87
N THR A 57 -9.78 -0.38 10.48
CA THR A 57 -8.59 0.19 9.83
C THR A 57 -7.42 0.25 10.81
N THR A 58 -7.66 0.71 12.04
CA THR A 58 -6.62 0.83 13.06
C THR A 58 -6.11 -0.53 13.54
N THR A 59 -7.00 -1.53 13.62
CA THR A 59 -6.65 -2.92 13.95
C THR A 59 -5.91 -3.60 12.80
N THR A 60 -6.38 -3.45 11.55
CA THR A 60 -5.70 -4.03 10.38
C THR A 60 -4.31 -3.45 10.22
N THR A 61 -4.16 -2.12 10.38
CA THR A 61 -2.87 -1.41 10.33
C THR A 61 -2.01 -1.63 11.58
N LEU A 62 -2.53 -2.35 12.59
CA LEU A 62 -1.84 -2.65 13.85
C LEU A 62 -1.42 -1.39 14.64
N PHE A 63 -2.11 -0.26 14.45
CA PHE A 63 -1.89 0.96 15.23
C PHE A 63 -2.48 0.82 16.63
N GLY A 64 -3.72 0.32 16.71
CA GLY A 64 -4.38 -0.05 17.97
C GLY A 64 -4.49 1.08 19.00
N TYR A 65 -5.22 2.17 18.70
CA TYR A 65 -5.40 3.29 19.64
C TYR A 65 -6.07 2.88 20.96
N GLY A 66 -6.88 1.82 20.96
CA GLY A 66 -7.49 1.25 22.17
C GLY A 66 -8.73 1.99 22.69
N ASP A 67 -9.24 2.95 21.93
CA ASP A 67 -10.48 3.70 22.20
C ASP A 67 -11.74 2.85 21.99
N ILE A 68 -11.69 1.89 21.07
CA ILE A 68 -12.73 0.88 20.86
C ILE A 68 -12.11 -0.49 21.13
N ALA A 69 -12.53 -1.11 22.24
CA ALA A 69 -11.98 -2.38 22.71
C ALA A 69 -13.04 -3.50 22.69
N PRO A 70 -12.65 -4.75 22.41
CA PRO A 70 -13.55 -5.89 22.50
C PRO A 70 -13.91 -6.18 23.97
N VAL A 71 -15.21 -6.16 24.26
CA VAL A 71 -15.76 -6.43 25.58
C VAL A 71 -16.09 -7.93 25.71
N ASN A 72 -16.73 -8.49 24.69
CA ASN A 72 -17.16 -9.89 24.67
C ASN A 72 -16.08 -10.85 24.18
N ASN A 73 -16.18 -12.12 24.58
CA ASN A 73 -15.32 -13.17 24.04
C ASN A 73 -15.46 -13.31 22.51
N ASP A 74 -16.67 -13.17 21.96
CA ASP A 74 -16.92 -13.19 20.52
C ASP A 74 -16.16 -12.06 19.78
N GLU A 75 -16.19 -10.85 20.35
CA GLU A 75 -15.48 -9.68 19.84
C GLU A 75 -13.97 -9.87 19.92
N ARG A 76 -13.46 -10.46 21.01
CA ARG A 76 -12.03 -10.78 21.18
C ARG A 76 -11.55 -11.77 20.14
N VAL A 77 -12.32 -12.84 19.88
CA VAL A 77 -12.00 -13.83 18.84
C VAL A 77 -11.99 -13.19 17.45
N LEU A 78 -12.93 -12.29 17.17
CA LEU A 78 -12.92 -11.54 15.91
C LEU A 78 -11.68 -10.62 15.82
N ALA A 79 -11.36 -9.88 16.87
CA ALA A 79 -10.18 -9.00 16.93
C ALA A 79 -8.88 -9.76 16.64
N ILE A 80 -8.69 -10.93 17.27
CA ILE A 80 -7.52 -11.80 17.00
C ILE A 80 -7.47 -12.21 15.53
N ARG A 81 -8.59 -12.63 14.94
CA ARG A 81 -8.65 -13.00 13.51
C ARG A 81 -8.30 -11.84 12.60
N VAL A 82 -8.81 -10.64 12.86
CA VAL A 82 -8.52 -9.43 12.06
C VAL A 82 -7.05 -9.03 12.16
N MET A 83 -6.45 -9.11 13.35
CA MET A 83 -5.01 -8.85 13.53
C MET A 83 -4.14 -9.83 12.75
N LEU A 84 -4.46 -11.13 12.78
CA LEU A 84 -3.74 -12.15 12.01
C LEU A 84 -3.87 -11.90 10.49
N LEU A 85 -5.07 -11.55 10.01
CA LEU A 85 -5.28 -11.18 8.61
C LEU A 85 -4.49 -9.92 8.21
N GLY A 86 -4.38 -8.94 9.11
CA GLY A 86 -3.54 -7.76 8.91
C GLY A 86 -2.08 -8.14 8.68
N ILE A 87 -1.49 -8.90 9.60
CA ILE A 87 -0.10 -9.37 9.49
C ILE A 87 0.11 -10.14 8.18
N TRP A 88 -0.81 -11.05 7.85
CA TRP A 88 -0.76 -11.82 6.61
C TRP A 88 -0.73 -10.87 5.40
N CYS A 89 -1.65 -9.91 5.32
CA CYS A 89 -1.73 -8.93 4.24
C CYS A 89 -0.46 -8.08 4.07
N TYR A 90 0.10 -7.56 5.17
CA TYR A 90 1.35 -6.79 5.11
C TYR A 90 2.54 -7.66 4.72
N GLY A 91 2.56 -8.94 5.09
CA GLY A 91 3.57 -9.90 4.66
C GLY A 91 3.60 -10.13 3.14
N TYR A 92 2.45 -10.04 2.46
CA TYR A 92 2.38 -10.14 0.99
C TYR A 92 2.66 -8.84 0.25
N MET A 93 2.84 -7.70 0.94
CA MET A 93 3.30 -6.49 0.28
C MET A 93 4.80 -6.63 -0.01
N PRO A 94 5.23 -6.80 -1.29
CA PRO A 94 6.64 -6.97 -1.59
C PRO A 94 7.29 -5.57 -1.67
N VAL A 95 7.21 -4.80 -0.58
CA VAL A 95 7.80 -3.45 -0.50
C VAL A 95 9.30 -3.52 -0.79
N ALA A 96 9.96 -4.59 -0.33
CA ALA A 96 11.34 -4.91 -0.68
C ALA A 96 11.57 -5.12 -2.18
N ALA A 97 10.62 -5.72 -2.92
CA ALA A 97 10.75 -5.91 -4.38
C ALA A 97 10.70 -4.58 -5.14
N ILE A 98 9.93 -3.60 -4.64
CA ILE A 98 9.85 -2.27 -5.25
C ILE A 98 11.18 -1.52 -5.05
N ILE A 99 11.74 -1.57 -3.84
CA ILE A 99 13.01 -0.90 -3.51
C ILE A 99 14.18 -1.57 -4.23
N THR A 100 14.21 -2.90 -4.26
CA THR A 100 15.27 -3.64 -4.97
C THR A 100 15.19 -3.40 -6.48
N HIS A 101 14.00 -3.27 -7.07
CA HIS A 101 13.86 -2.98 -8.50
C HIS A 101 14.50 -1.63 -8.88
N THR A 102 14.29 -0.57 -8.09
CA THR A 102 14.89 0.75 -8.36
C THR A 102 16.40 0.73 -8.16
N GLN A 103 16.88 0.08 -7.09
CA GLN A 103 18.31 -0.05 -6.82
C GLN A 103 19.02 -0.89 -7.89
N VAL A 104 18.44 -2.02 -8.31
CA VAL A 104 19.00 -2.88 -9.36
C VAL A 104 19.02 -2.16 -10.70
N GLN A 105 17.98 -1.40 -11.06
CA GLN A 105 18.01 -0.58 -12.27
C GLN A 105 19.11 0.48 -12.24
N PHE A 106 19.33 1.12 -11.09
CA PHE A 106 20.39 2.10 -10.91
C PHE A 106 21.79 1.45 -11.03
N GLN A 107 22.00 0.31 -10.38
CA GLN A 107 23.26 -0.44 -10.47
C GLN A 107 23.55 -0.91 -11.90
N LYS A 108 22.53 -1.39 -12.64
CA LYS A 108 22.67 -1.76 -14.06
C LYS A 108 23.09 -0.58 -14.93
N ARG A 109 22.54 0.61 -14.70
CA ARG A 109 22.94 1.83 -15.43
C ARG A 109 24.38 2.24 -15.10
N LEU A 110 24.80 2.14 -13.84
CA LEU A 110 26.18 2.42 -13.43
C LEU A 110 27.17 1.45 -14.06
N GLN A 111 26.85 0.15 -14.10
CA GLN A 111 27.70 -0.86 -14.74
C GLN A 111 27.87 -0.61 -16.24
N ALA A 112 26.79 -0.27 -16.96
CA ALA A 112 26.87 0.06 -18.39
C ALA A 112 27.79 1.27 -18.66
N VAL A 113 27.76 2.29 -17.79
CA VAL A 113 28.67 3.46 -17.89
C VAL A 113 30.11 3.05 -17.60
N GLN A 114 30.35 2.21 -16.59
CA GLN A 114 31.68 1.71 -16.25
C GLN A 114 32.30 0.88 -17.39
N GLU A 115 31.52 0.00 -18.00
CA GLU A 115 31.96 -0.80 -19.16
C GLU A 115 32.32 0.10 -20.35
N PHE A 116 31.48 1.09 -20.66
CA PHE A 116 31.75 2.06 -21.71
C PHE A 116 33.04 2.84 -21.45
N MET A 117 33.28 3.27 -20.20
CA MET A 117 34.52 3.95 -19.83
C MET A 117 35.75 3.05 -19.96
N LYS A 118 35.65 1.78 -19.54
CA LYS A 118 36.74 0.81 -19.63
C LYS A 118 37.09 0.53 -21.09
N HIS A 119 36.08 0.39 -21.96
CA HIS A 119 36.28 0.17 -23.39
C HIS A 119 36.95 1.38 -24.07
N ASN A 120 36.55 2.61 -23.70
CA ASN A 120 37.07 3.84 -24.32
C ASN A 120 38.28 4.47 -23.58
N LYS A 121 38.82 3.81 -22.55
CA LYS A 121 39.97 4.28 -21.75
C LYS A 121 39.83 5.73 -21.23
N LEU A 122 38.65 6.09 -20.71
CA LEU A 122 38.37 7.45 -20.23
C LEU A 122 38.87 7.66 -18.79
N ASN A 123 39.51 8.81 -18.54
CA ASN A 123 39.96 9.21 -17.19
C ASN A 123 38.77 9.70 -16.33
N ARG A 124 38.80 9.39 -15.02
CA ARG A 124 37.72 9.69 -14.05
C ARG A 124 37.33 11.16 -13.94
N GLU A 125 38.21 12.08 -14.33
CA GLU A 125 37.94 13.53 -14.30
C GLU A 125 36.85 13.96 -15.30
N VAL A 126 36.71 13.25 -16.42
CA VAL A 126 35.74 13.57 -17.47
C VAL A 126 34.29 13.33 -17.01
N LEU A 127 34.07 12.40 -16.08
CA LEU A 127 32.75 12.13 -15.48
C LEU A 127 32.24 13.27 -14.58
N LYS A 128 33.14 14.10 -14.04
CA LYS A 128 32.77 15.22 -13.17
C LYS A 128 32.06 16.33 -13.95
N ASN A 129 32.19 16.31 -15.27
CA ASN A 129 31.58 17.28 -16.17
C ASN A 129 30.13 16.86 -16.49
N GLN A 130 29.15 17.67 -16.06
CA GLN A 130 27.72 17.35 -16.22
C GLN A 130 27.29 17.25 -17.70
N SER A 131 28.01 17.90 -18.61
CA SER A 131 27.78 17.79 -20.06
C SER A 131 28.07 16.39 -20.60
N PHE A 132 29.07 15.70 -20.06
CA PHE A 132 29.45 14.34 -20.48
C PHE A 132 28.46 13.28 -19.99
N LEU A 133 27.90 13.48 -18.78
CA LEU A 133 26.85 12.62 -18.22
C LEU A 133 25.56 12.72 -19.05
N ASN A 134 25.15 13.92 -19.47
CA ASN A 134 24.00 14.08 -20.36
C ASN A 134 24.23 13.43 -21.73
N PHE A 135 25.42 13.56 -22.32
CA PHE A 135 25.75 12.92 -23.60
C PHE A 135 25.74 11.39 -23.53
N THR A 136 26.30 10.80 -22.47
CA THR A 136 26.29 9.34 -22.27
C THR A 136 24.89 8.80 -21.96
N LEU A 137 24.06 9.55 -21.23
CA LEU A 137 22.65 9.18 -21.03
C LEU A 137 21.86 9.23 -22.35
N ILE A 138 22.13 10.20 -23.23
CA ILE A 138 21.54 10.29 -24.57
C ILE A 138 22.00 9.12 -25.45
N SER A 139 23.28 8.76 -25.44
CA SER A 139 23.79 7.65 -26.26
C SER A 139 23.30 6.27 -25.79
N ILE A 140 23.14 6.06 -24.48
CA ILE A 140 22.52 4.85 -23.92
C ILE A 140 21.00 4.81 -24.23
N ARG A 141 20.32 5.96 -24.19
CA ARG A 141 18.91 6.09 -24.59
C ARG A 141 18.70 5.85 -26.08
N TYR A 142 19.65 6.29 -26.91
CA TYR A 142 19.68 6.04 -28.36
C TYR A 142 19.94 4.55 -28.67
N LYS A 143 20.88 3.90 -27.96
CA LYS A 143 21.20 2.48 -28.16
C LYS A 143 20.10 1.53 -27.67
N ASN A 144 19.39 1.86 -26.58
CA ASN A 144 18.23 1.10 -26.12
C ASN A 144 16.93 1.44 -26.89
N GLY A 145 16.89 2.56 -27.62
CA GLY A 145 15.79 2.96 -28.49
C GLY A 145 15.87 2.43 -29.92
N GLY A 146 16.88 1.59 -30.24
CA GLY A 146 17.13 1.04 -31.58
C GLY A 146 16.14 -0.01 -32.10
N VAL A 147 14.92 -0.09 -31.51
CA VAL A 147 13.76 -0.78 -32.11
C VAL A 147 12.64 0.22 -32.48
N PHE A 148 12.78 1.52 -32.20
CA PHE A 148 11.89 2.55 -32.73
C PHE A 148 12.55 3.27 -33.91
N SER A 149 12.81 2.50 -34.96
CA SER A 149 13.05 3.06 -36.29
C SER A 149 11.77 3.74 -36.77
N ILE A 150 11.92 4.87 -37.47
CA ILE A 150 10.87 5.60 -38.23
C ILE A 150 10.02 6.60 -37.41
N ALA A 151 10.55 7.80 -37.11
CA ALA A 151 9.69 8.99 -36.93
C ALA A 151 10.44 10.35 -36.98
N VAL A 152 11.58 10.49 -37.69
CA VAL A 152 12.15 11.83 -37.96
C VAL A 152 12.74 11.90 -39.37
N LYS A 153 11.94 11.55 -40.37
CA LYS A 153 12.17 11.92 -41.77
C LYS A 153 10.80 12.11 -42.42
N SER A 154 10.57 13.28 -43.04
CA SER A 154 9.29 13.84 -43.51
C SER A 154 8.51 14.53 -42.37
N HIS A 155 8.53 15.85 -42.17
CA HIS A 155 8.40 16.95 -43.12
C HIS A 155 9.26 18.15 -42.68
N ALA A 156 10.33 18.41 -43.42
CA ALA A 156 10.91 19.73 -43.59
C ALA A 156 11.21 19.87 -45.09
N LEU A 157 10.13 19.98 -45.85
CA LEU A 157 10.02 20.69 -47.11
C LEU A 157 8.78 21.57 -46.97
#